data_AF-A0A2S0ICS9-F1
#
_entry.id   AF-A0A2S0ICS9-F1
#
_cell.length_a   1.000
_cell.length_b   1.000
_cell.length_c   1.000
_cell.angle_alpha   90.00
_cell.angle_beta   90.00
_cell.angle_gamma   90.00
#
_symmetry.space_group_name_H-M   'P 1'
#
loop_
_entity.id
_entity.type
_entity.pdbx_description
1 polymer ?
#
loop_
_entity_poly.entity_id
_entity_poly.type
_entity_poly.pdbx_seq_one_letter_code
_entity_poly.pdbx_strand_id
1 'polypeptide(L)'
;MRQAQIRQILFLIVLTVIYLSFELGFNARLLDVVGSRATPHDIEELEFFGRTLSGIAAALVVLQLMLARRLATGGRPSYLKIAVACAVTALLVFSAIKMMVNVLVDSRDGEFRRIATNAGLLQRSLVQGDLHLDGLVDDGVYARPEGKAFLAVFQVLLSNIDNLDDKVEPKKRQVIRTDLQRQMKTFTFDDREVRMTSPGIRGYHQVYTSVMQSVAERWKKYAGVPVPSDIGLAREQDRAWGDYRRNLSRRGWTPDSVPARYQGRVVQDVRKRIPVPAGWQPHDRATFNEAVAQQYWRTMRSRTVHVEGDAIPPGLSYEDFVARPGVQKLLRQTLMVPATMNVAPNYTDAAGFKRLYDGMLDRAVDEAMPRFSASSADFTRGGQHQKLGEDAARAAIVPPVALLFSLLGAVGHFGKLLYLIVKLVVWLRTPAGQQPGRTATRAAGLALVLTLACVWTAFSFMQNGVTQSELFQQMSRVEAGPDDESIGQSLRRRVLANVAHVIVVGQAYTYPFNEAVRTTVLGGFRFGYHGNAG
;
A
#
# COMPACT_ATOMS: atom_id res chain seq x y z
N MET A 1 42.04 -6.67 -41.68
CA MET A 1 42.07 -6.63 -40.19
C MET A 1 41.53 -5.32 -39.60
N ARG A 2 42.01 -4.13 -40.00
CA ARG A 2 41.54 -2.82 -39.48
C ARG A 2 40.03 -2.60 -39.56
N GLN A 3 39.41 -2.82 -40.73
CA GLN A 3 37.96 -2.66 -40.90
C GLN A 3 37.14 -3.58 -39.98
N ALA A 4 37.58 -4.82 -39.77
CA ALA A 4 36.91 -5.77 -38.88
C ALA A 4 37.00 -5.33 -37.40
N GLN A 5 38.13 -4.76 -36.97
CA GLN A 5 38.29 -4.17 -35.63
C GLN A 5 37.33 -2.98 -35.43
N ILE A 6 37.28 -2.07 -36.40
CA ILE A 6 36.39 -0.89 -36.34
C ILE A 6 34.92 -1.32 -36.25
N ARG A 7 34.48 -2.24 -37.12
CA ARG A 7 33.10 -2.78 -37.09
C ARG A 7 32.76 -3.43 -35.75
N GLN A 8 33.69 -4.21 -35.18
CA GLN A 8 33.47 -4.81 -33.86
C GLN A 8 33.40 -3.77 -32.74
N ILE A 9 34.27 -2.75 -32.75
CA ILE A 9 34.24 -1.69 -31.75
C ILE A 9 32.92 -0.91 -31.84
N LEU A 10 32.48 -0.54 -33.05
CA LEU A 10 31.19 0.11 -33.27
C LEU A 10 30.02 -0.74 -32.78
N PHE A 11 30.02 -2.04 -33.10
CA PHE A 11 28.99 -2.97 -32.61
C PHE A 11 28.94 -2.99 -31.07
N LEU A 12 30.10 -3.08 -30.41
CA LEU A 12 30.17 -3.05 -28.94
C LEU A 12 29.73 -1.71 -28.35
N ILE A 13 30.06 -0.59 -29.00
CA ILE A 13 29.61 0.75 -28.59
C ILE A 13 28.08 0.81 -28.62
N VAL A 14 27.46 0.44 -29.74
CA VAL A 14 25.99 0.48 -29.90
C VAL A 14 25.32 -0.37 -28.82
N LEU A 15 25.81 -1.59 -28.62
CA LEU A 15 25.23 -2.50 -27.64
C LEU A 15 25.39 -1.99 -26.19
N THR A 16 26.55 -1.39 -25.88
CA THR A 16 26.79 -0.76 -24.56
C THR A 16 25.93 0.48 -24.36
N VAL A 17 25.70 1.29 -25.40
CA VAL A 17 24.77 2.44 -25.33
C VAL A 17 23.35 1.96 -25.07
N ILE A 18 22.85 0.96 -25.79
CA ILE A 18 21.51 0.39 -25.56
C ILE A 18 21.38 -0.08 -24.12
N TYR A 19 22.34 -0.87 -23.63
CA TYR A 19 22.32 -1.33 -22.24
C TYR A 19 22.32 -0.16 -21.25
N LEU A 20 23.19 0.84 -21.44
CA LEU A 20 23.26 1.99 -20.55
C LEU A 20 21.95 2.77 -20.56
N SER A 21 21.24 2.87 -21.69
CA SER A 21 19.91 3.50 -21.71
C SER A 21 18.94 2.80 -20.75
N PHE A 22 18.89 1.47 -20.77
CA PHE A 22 18.08 0.69 -19.81
C PHE A 22 18.57 0.82 -18.37
N GLU A 23 19.88 0.81 -18.14
CA GLU A 23 20.46 0.90 -16.79
C GLU A 23 20.19 2.27 -16.15
N LEU A 24 20.37 3.36 -16.91
CA LEU A 24 20.06 4.72 -16.44
C LEU A 24 18.57 4.88 -16.17
N GLY A 25 17.71 4.39 -17.08
CA GLY A 25 16.27 4.43 -16.88
C GLY A 25 15.81 3.60 -15.67
N PHE A 26 16.43 2.45 -15.43
CA PHE A 26 16.19 1.64 -14.23
C PHE A 26 16.65 2.36 -12.97
N ASN A 27 17.80 3.05 -12.99
CA ASN A 27 18.30 3.81 -11.85
C ASN A 27 17.32 4.92 -11.42
N ALA A 28 16.76 5.68 -12.37
CA ALA A 28 15.71 6.67 -12.08
C ALA A 28 14.47 6.00 -11.45
N ARG A 29 14.02 4.88 -12.03
CA ARG A 29 12.82 4.18 -11.54
C ARG A 29 13.02 3.55 -10.17
N LEU A 30 14.21 3.02 -9.90
CA LEU A 30 14.62 2.49 -8.61
C LEU A 30 14.56 3.59 -7.55
N LEU A 31 15.02 4.80 -7.87
CA LEU A 31 14.91 5.94 -6.97
C LEU A 31 13.45 6.34 -6.70
N ASP A 32 12.59 6.30 -7.72
CA ASP A 32 11.15 6.54 -7.55
C ASP A 32 10.51 5.49 -6.64
N VAL A 33 10.80 4.21 -6.83
CA VAL A 33 10.21 3.12 -6.03
C VAL A 33 10.60 3.30 -4.56
N VAL A 34 11.88 3.51 -4.27
CA VAL A 34 12.34 3.61 -2.87
C VAL A 34 11.97 4.96 -2.24
N GLY A 35 11.86 6.02 -3.05
CA GLY A 35 11.35 7.33 -2.64
C GLY A 35 9.82 7.41 -2.55
N SER A 36 9.09 6.35 -2.90
CA SER A 36 7.62 6.35 -2.91
C SER A 36 7.01 5.13 -2.18
N ARG A 37 5.70 4.91 -2.34
CA ARG A 37 4.92 3.90 -1.62
C ARG A 37 5.13 2.50 -2.23
N ALA A 38 6.35 1.98 -2.21
CA ALA A 38 6.65 0.65 -2.72
C ALA A 38 5.88 -0.43 -1.95
N THR A 39 5.06 -1.20 -2.66
CA THR A 39 4.45 -2.42 -2.14
C THR A 39 5.46 -3.58 -2.19
N PRO A 40 5.26 -4.67 -1.43
CA PRO A 40 6.11 -5.86 -1.55
C PRO A 40 6.23 -6.36 -2.99
N HIS A 41 5.15 -6.26 -3.78
CA HIS A 41 5.14 -6.63 -5.19
C HIS A 41 6.06 -5.73 -6.04
N ASP A 42 6.03 -4.42 -5.82
CA ASP A 42 6.91 -3.48 -6.53
C ASP A 42 8.39 -3.80 -6.24
N ILE A 43 8.71 -4.25 -5.03
CA ILE A 43 10.08 -4.64 -4.63
C ILE A 43 10.51 -5.94 -5.34
N GLU A 44 9.63 -6.92 -5.48
CA GLU A 44 9.92 -8.17 -6.18
C GLU A 44 10.20 -7.95 -7.67
N GLU A 45 9.39 -7.10 -8.33
CA GLU A 45 9.60 -6.75 -9.73
C GLU A 45 10.91 -5.99 -9.94
N LEU A 46 11.21 -5.05 -9.04
CA LEU A 46 12.47 -4.33 -9.04
C LEU A 46 13.67 -5.28 -8.86
N GLU A 47 13.56 -6.27 -7.98
CA GLU A 47 14.56 -7.32 -7.81
C GLU A 47 14.74 -8.11 -9.11
N PHE A 48 13.65 -8.45 -9.81
CA PHE A 48 13.72 -9.14 -11.10
C PHE A 48 14.48 -8.34 -12.17
N PHE A 49 14.14 -7.06 -12.36
CA PHE A 49 14.81 -6.21 -13.36
C PHE A 49 16.27 -5.93 -12.99
N GLY A 50 16.57 -5.64 -11.72
CA GLY A 50 17.94 -5.40 -11.26
C GLY A 50 18.86 -6.61 -11.49
N ARG A 51 18.37 -7.83 -11.21
CA ARG A 51 19.11 -9.07 -11.50
C ARG A 51 19.30 -9.30 -13.00
N THR A 52 18.27 -9.03 -13.79
CA THR A 52 18.30 -9.18 -15.25
C THR A 52 19.33 -8.26 -15.88
N LEU A 53 19.31 -6.97 -15.51
CA LEU A 53 20.27 -5.98 -15.99
C LEU A 53 21.71 -6.33 -15.57
N SER A 54 21.91 -6.75 -14.33
CA SER A 54 23.22 -7.21 -13.84
C SER A 54 23.73 -8.42 -14.63
N GLY A 55 22.85 -9.38 -14.95
CA GLY A 55 23.17 -10.54 -15.79
C GLY A 55 23.57 -10.13 -17.22
N ILE A 56 22.83 -9.20 -17.83
CA ILE A 56 23.17 -8.62 -19.14
C ILE A 56 24.52 -7.91 -19.07
N ALA A 57 24.78 -7.15 -18.00
CA ALA A 57 26.03 -6.42 -17.82
C ALA A 57 27.23 -7.38 -17.86
N ALA A 58 27.18 -8.48 -17.10
CA ALA A 58 28.20 -9.51 -17.10
C ALA A 58 28.34 -10.20 -18.47
N ALA A 59 27.21 -10.52 -19.12
CA ALA A 59 27.21 -11.12 -20.46
C ALA A 59 27.87 -10.22 -21.51
N LEU A 60 27.72 -8.89 -21.40
CA LEU A 60 28.39 -7.92 -22.30
C LEU A 60 29.91 -7.89 -22.12
N VAL A 61 30.42 -8.17 -20.91
CA VAL A 61 31.87 -8.32 -20.67
C VAL A 61 32.36 -9.59 -21.38
N VAL A 62 31.68 -10.72 -21.18
CA VAL A 62 32.00 -11.99 -21.83
C VAL A 62 31.94 -11.86 -23.36
N LEU A 63 30.92 -11.19 -23.88
CA LEU A 63 30.78 -10.90 -25.32
C LEU A 63 32.02 -10.17 -25.86
N GLN A 64 32.45 -9.10 -25.20
CA GLN A 64 33.63 -8.34 -25.61
C GLN A 64 34.90 -9.20 -25.61
N LEU A 65 35.11 -9.98 -24.55
CA LEU A 65 36.28 -10.86 -24.42
C LEU A 65 36.31 -11.93 -25.52
N MET A 66 35.18 -12.58 -25.77
CA MET A 66 35.09 -13.64 -26.77
C MET A 66 35.16 -13.11 -28.20
N LEU A 67 34.59 -11.94 -28.50
CA LEU A 67 34.75 -11.30 -29.80
C LEU A 67 36.20 -10.86 -30.04
N ALA A 68 36.88 -10.32 -29.03
CA ALA A 68 38.30 -10.00 -29.11
C ALA A 68 39.15 -11.25 -29.38
N ARG A 69 38.89 -12.36 -28.66
CA ARG A 69 39.54 -13.66 -28.90
C ARG A 69 39.24 -14.21 -30.30
N ARG A 70 38.02 -14.02 -30.79
CA ARG A 70 37.61 -14.44 -32.13
C ARG A 70 38.39 -13.74 -33.22
N LEU A 71 38.57 -12.42 -33.12
CA LEU A 71 39.41 -11.68 -34.05
C LEU A 71 40.88 -12.13 -33.98
N ALA A 72 41.40 -12.41 -32.78
CA ALA A 72 42.79 -12.81 -32.59
C ALA A 72 43.11 -14.22 -33.12
N THR A 73 42.14 -15.14 -33.09
CA THR A 73 42.34 -16.56 -33.45
C THR A 73 41.72 -16.94 -34.81
N GLY A 74 41.46 -15.95 -35.66
CA GLY A 74 40.99 -16.20 -37.04
C GLY A 74 39.56 -16.73 -37.14
N GLY A 75 38.67 -16.40 -36.19
CA GLY A 75 37.24 -16.73 -36.29
C GLY A 75 36.70 -17.73 -35.28
N ARG A 76 37.51 -18.22 -34.33
CA ARG A 76 37.10 -19.11 -33.24
C ARG A 76 36.99 -18.36 -31.90
N PRO A 77 35.98 -18.56 -31.05
CA PRO A 77 34.85 -19.49 -31.17
C PRO A 77 33.76 -19.00 -32.14
N SER A 78 32.85 -19.91 -32.53
CA SER A 78 31.68 -19.60 -33.36
C SER A 78 30.71 -18.67 -32.64
N TYR A 79 29.90 -17.91 -33.39
CA TYR A 79 28.89 -17.01 -32.81
C TYR A 79 27.90 -17.73 -31.89
N LEU A 80 27.50 -18.96 -32.22
CA LEU A 80 26.65 -19.79 -31.35
C LEU A 80 27.29 -20.03 -29.98
N LYS A 81 28.59 -20.36 -29.92
CA LYS A 81 29.30 -20.57 -28.64
C LYS A 81 29.41 -19.27 -27.85
N ILE A 82 29.56 -18.13 -28.52
CA ILE A 82 29.54 -16.82 -27.88
C ILE A 82 28.15 -16.53 -27.29
N ALA A 83 27.09 -16.75 -28.05
CA ALA A 83 25.72 -16.55 -27.60
C ALA A 83 25.37 -17.45 -26.40
N VAL A 84 25.73 -18.74 -26.45
CA VAL A 84 25.55 -19.68 -25.33
C VAL A 84 26.34 -19.22 -24.11
N ALA A 85 27.60 -18.82 -24.26
CA ALA A 85 28.40 -18.33 -23.13
C ALA A 85 27.80 -17.05 -22.51
N CYS A 86 27.29 -16.12 -23.32
CA CYS A 86 26.59 -14.94 -22.83
C CYS A 86 25.30 -15.32 -22.08
N ALA A 87 24.48 -16.22 -22.62
CA ALA A 87 23.24 -16.68 -21.99
C ALA A 87 23.51 -17.39 -20.64
N VAL A 88 24.49 -18.30 -20.61
CA VAL A 88 24.92 -18.99 -19.40
C VAL A 88 25.44 -17.98 -18.37
N THR A 89 26.25 -17.01 -18.78
CA THR A 89 26.76 -15.96 -17.88
C THR A 89 25.61 -15.14 -17.28
N ALA A 90 24.65 -14.70 -18.10
CA ALA A 90 23.51 -13.94 -17.63
C ALA A 90 22.67 -14.73 -16.61
N LEU A 91 22.39 -16.01 -16.89
CA LEU A 91 21.63 -16.88 -15.99
C LEU A 91 22.39 -17.12 -14.67
N LEU A 92 23.69 -17.41 -14.75
CA LEU A 92 24.53 -17.62 -13.56
C LEU A 92 24.55 -16.39 -12.66
N VAL A 93 24.75 -15.19 -13.22
CA VAL A 93 24.75 -13.95 -12.44
C VAL A 93 23.37 -13.66 -11.86
N PHE A 94 22.30 -13.85 -12.63
CA PHE A 94 20.92 -13.70 -12.15
C PHE A 94 20.66 -14.59 -10.93
N SER A 95 21.01 -15.89 -11.03
CA SER A 95 20.85 -16.86 -9.96
C SER A 95 21.77 -16.59 -8.77
N ALA A 96 23.01 -16.15 -9.00
CA ALA A 96 23.95 -15.82 -7.94
C ALA A 96 23.47 -14.63 -7.10
N ILE A 97 22.96 -13.57 -7.73
CA ILE A 97 22.41 -12.42 -7.00
C ILE A 97 21.16 -12.83 -6.21
N LYS A 98 20.25 -13.63 -6.81
CA LYS A 98 19.08 -14.17 -6.09
C LYS A 98 19.49 -14.97 -4.84
N MET A 99 20.46 -15.86 -4.99
CA MET A 99 20.98 -16.67 -3.90
C MET A 99 21.63 -15.79 -2.83
N MET A 100 22.44 -14.80 -3.23
CA MET A 100 23.08 -13.87 -2.30
C MET A 100 22.05 -13.07 -1.49
N VAL A 101 21.03 -12.51 -2.15
CA VAL A 101 19.95 -11.77 -1.48
C VAL A 101 19.20 -12.66 -0.49
N ASN A 102 18.84 -13.89 -0.88
CA ASN A 102 18.18 -14.83 0.02
C ASN A 102 19.06 -15.15 1.23
N VAL A 103 20.34 -15.46 1.02
CA VAL A 103 21.29 -15.69 2.13
C VAL A 103 21.39 -14.45 3.03
N LEU A 104 21.47 -13.25 2.46
CA LEU A 104 21.56 -12.01 3.23
C LEU A 104 20.31 -11.73 4.06
N VAL A 105 19.12 -12.16 3.62
CA VAL A 105 17.85 -12.01 4.35
C VAL A 105 17.70 -13.12 5.40
N ASP A 106 17.96 -14.37 5.01
CA ASP A 106 17.80 -15.55 5.85
C ASP A 106 18.81 -15.58 7.01
N SER A 107 20.00 -15.01 6.82
CA SER A 107 21.03 -14.90 7.85
C SER A 107 20.75 -13.81 8.89
N ARG A 108 19.67 -13.03 8.76
CA ARG A 108 19.34 -11.96 9.70
C ARG A 108 18.60 -12.53 10.91
N ASP A 109 19.05 -12.12 12.08
CA ASP A 109 18.44 -12.44 13.36
C ASP A 109 17.08 -11.73 13.56
N GLY A 110 16.40 -12.10 14.64
CA GLY A 110 15.11 -11.52 14.99
C GLY A 110 15.20 -10.02 15.32
N GLU A 111 16.36 -9.55 15.81
CA GLU A 111 16.58 -8.15 16.12
C GLU A 111 16.59 -7.28 14.85
N PHE A 112 17.39 -7.66 13.84
CA PHE A 112 17.40 -6.95 12.56
C PHE A 112 16.02 -6.93 11.91
N ARG A 113 15.30 -8.05 11.93
CA ARG A 113 13.94 -8.18 11.37
C ARG A 113 12.93 -7.26 12.06
N ARG A 114 13.03 -7.13 13.39
CA ARG A 114 12.23 -6.20 14.19
C ARG A 114 12.54 -4.75 13.82
N ILE A 115 13.83 -4.38 13.79
CA ILE A 115 14.29 -3.04 13.42
C ILE A 115 13.81 -2.68 12.02
N ALA A 116 13.99 -3.58 11.04
CA ALA A 116 13.53 -3.36 9.66
C ALA A 116 12.01 -3.14 9.57
N THR A 117 11.22 -3.83 10.40
CA THR A 117 9.76 -3.67 10.46
C THR A 117 9.38 -2.27 10.96
N ASN A 118 10.00 -1.80 12.04
CA ASN A 118 9.76 -0.47 12.60
C ASN A 118 10.29 0.64 11.69
N ALA A 119 11.47 0.44 11.11
CA ALA A 119 12.08 1.37 10.19
C ALA A 119 11.28 1.52 8.90
N GLY A 120 10.67 0.45 8.39
CA GLY A 120 9.75 0.49 7.24
C GLY A 120 8.47 1.30 7.53
N LEU A 121 7.95 1.24 8.76
CA LEU A 121 6.83 2.08 9.20
C LEU A 121 7.23 3.57 9.22
N LEU A 122 8.41 3.89 9.76
CA LEU A 122 8.93 5.25 9.79
C LEU A 122 9.15 5.82 8.39
N GLN A 123 9.83 5.08 7.51
CA GLN A 123 10.06 5.53 6.13
C GLN A 123 8.74 5.82 5.41
N ARG A 124 7.72 4.97 5.57
CA ARG A 124 6.40 5.25 5.00
C ARG A 124 5.81 6.55 5.55
N SER A 125 5.93 6.81 6.85
CA SER A 125 5.46 8.05 7.48
C SER A 125 6.21 9.30 6.98
N LEU A 126 7.50 9.17 6.68
CA LEU A 126 8.35 10.26 6.17
C LEU A 126 8.02 10.61 4.72
N VAL A 127 7.97 9.59 3.85
CA VAL A 127 7.54 9.73 2.45
C VAL A 127 6.15 10.38 2.36
N GLN A 128 5.32 10.13 3.36
CA GLN A 128 3.94 10.59 3.42
C GLN A 128 3.75 12.00 3.97
N GLY A 129 4.81 12.65 4.47
CA GLY A 129 4.79 14.01 5.03
C GLY A 129 4.14 14.11 6.42
N ASP A 130 3.95 12.98 7.10
CA ASP A 130 3.23 12.91 8.39
C ASP A 130 4.16 12.95 9.61
N LEU A 131 5.45 12.66 9.36
CA LEU A 131 6.50 12.80 10.34
C LEU A 131 7.46 13.87 9.84
N HIS A 132 7.34 15.08 10.39
CA HIS A 132 8.40 16.07 10.29
C HIS A 132 9.55 15.59 11.16
N LEU A 133 10.67 15.25 10.54
CA LEU A 133 11.91 15.07 11.27
C LEU A 133 12.49 16.47 11.49
N ASP A 134 12.50 16.88 12.74
CA ASP A 134 13.21 18.07 13.18
C ASP A 134 14.64 18.02 12.61
N GLY A 135 15.01 19.06 11.85
CA GLY A 135 16.33 19.16 11.23
C GLY A 135 16.39 18.96 9.70
N LEU A 136 15.31 18.53 9.02
CA LEU A 136 15.20 18.58 7.55
C LEU A 136 14.56 19.90 7.07
N VAL A 137 15.09 20.47 5.99
CA VAL A 137 14.96 21.91 5.68
C VAL A 137 13.63 22.31 5.02
N ASP A 138 12.81 21.40 4.48
CA ASP A 138 11.54 21.76 3.79
C ASP A 138 10.62 20.54 3.50
N ASP A 139 9.30 20.72 3.49
CA ASP A 139 8.26 19.68 3.28
C ASP A 139 8.29 19.11 1.84
N GLY A 140 8.77 19.90 0.89
CA GLY A 140 8.90 19.51 -0.52
C GLY A 140 10.19 18.75 -0.86
N VAL A 141 11.12 18.57 0.09
CA VAL A 141 12.44 18.00 -0.19
C VAL A 141 12.36 16.55 -0.67
N TYR A 142 11.45 15.75 -0.13
CA TYR A 142 11.31 14.33 -0.48
C TYR A 142 10.84 14.09 -1.92
N ALA A 143 10.19 15.07 -2.55
CA ALA A 143 9.81 15.01 -3.96
C ALA A 143 11.00 15.31 -4.90
N ARG A 144 12.03 16.02 -4.40
CA ARG A 144 13.24 16.34 -5.17
C ARG A 144 14.15 15.10 -5.26
N PRO A 145 15.02 15.00 -6.29
CA PRO A 145 15.90 13.85 -6.47
C PRO A 145 16.77 13.53 -5.25
N GLU A 146 17.27 14.55 -4.56
CA GLU A 146 18.10 14.40 -3.37
C GLU A 146 17.31 13.81 -2.19
N GLY A 147 16.05 14.21 -2.04
CA GLY A 147 15.16 13.65 -1.02
C GLY A 147 14.76 12.21 -1.31
N LYS A 148 14.47 11.87 -2.57
CA LYS A 148 14.23 10.48 -2.99
C LYS A 148 15.47 9.60 -2.75
N ALA A 149 16.66 10.13 -3.07
CA ALA A 149 17.93 9.45 -2.81
C ALA A 149 18.20 9.27 -1.33
N PHE A 150 17.89 10.27 -0.51
CA PHE A 150 17.98 10.15 0.94
C PHE A 150 17.06 9.08 1.49
N LEU A 151 15.80 9.05 1.05
CA LEU A 151 14.85 7.97 1.41
C LEU A 151 15.36 6.59 0.99
N ALA A 152 16.09 6.51 -0.12
CA ALA A 152 16.67 5.26 -0.59
C ALA A 152 17.80 4.71 0.28
N VAL A 153 18.60 5.60 0.87
CA VAL A 153 19.66 5.23 1.81
C VAL A 153 19.21 5.34 3.27
N PHE A 154 17.99 5.82 3.53
CA PHE A 154 17.46 6.11 4.85
C PHE A 154 17.53 4.89 5.77
N GLN A 155 17.08 3.72 5.29
CA GLN A 155 17.11 2.48 6.08
C GLN A 155 18.54 2.08 6.48
N VAL A 156 19.52 2.30 5.59
CA VAL A 156 20.93 2.00 5.87
C VAL A 156 21.49 3.00 6.89
N LEU A 157 21.16 4.28 6.74
CA LEU A 157 21.56 5.34 7.66
C LEU A 157 20.90 5.20 9.04
N LEU A 158 19.65 4.77 9.09
CA LEU A 158 18.88 4.55 10.31
C LEU A 158 19.47 3.42 11.16
N SER A 159 20.07 2.41 10.52
CA SER A 159 20.78 1.33 11.23
C SER A 159 22.03 1.78 11.98
N ASN A 160 22.50 3.02 11.75
CA ASN A 160 23.61 3.62 12.51
C ASN A 160 23.14 4.38 13.76
N ILE A 161 21.82 4.53 13.99
CA ILE A 161 21.31 5.23 15.16
C ILE A 161 21.18 4.25 16.32
N ASP A 162 22.00 4.43 17.34
CA ASP A 162 21.85 3.71 18.61
C ASP A 162 20.56 4.13 19.32
N ASN A 163 19.89 3.15 19.96
CA ASN A 163 18.64 3.30 20.70
C ASN A 163 17.52 3.96 19.88
N LEU A 164 17.44 3.65 18.59
CA LEU A 164 16.39 4.14 17.70
C LEU A 164 14.98 3.83 18.26
N ASP A 165 14.78 2.64 18.81
CA ASP A 165 13.48 2.26 19.38
C ASP A 165 13.07 3.20 20.51
N ASP A 166 13.97 3.51 21.44
CA ASP A 166 13.67 4.43 22.56
C ASP A 166 13.31 5.83 22.08
N LYS A 167 13.94 6.28 20.98
CA LYS A 167 13.68 7.59 20.37
C LYS A 167 12.33 7.62 19.62
N VAL A 168 11.91 6.48 19.09
CA VAL A 168 10.71 6.36 18.25
C VAL A 168 9.47 5.95 19.05
N GLU A 169 9.65 5.22 20.16
CA GLU A 169 8.57 4.68 20.99
C GLU A 169 7.50 5.74 21.34
N PRO A 170 7.86 6.99 21.75
CA PRO A 170 6.87 8.01 22.09
C PRO A 170 5.97 8.43 20.92
N LYS A 171 6.51 8.37 19.69
CA LYS A 171 5.81 8.78 18.46
C LYS A 171 5.18 7.60 17.70
N LYS A 172 5.50 6.35 18.07
CA LYS A 172 5.06 5.14 17.37
C LYS A 172 3.55 5.04 17.23
N ARG A 173 2.80 5.35 18.30
CA ARG A 173 1.32 5.35 18.27
C ARG A 173 0.76 6.33 17.24
N GLN A 174 1.32 7.54 17.18
CA GLN A 174 0.91 8.56 16.22
C GLN A 174 1.24 8.13 14.79
N VAL A 175 2.43 7.60 14.55
CA VAL A 175 2.85 7.11 13.23
C VAL A 175 1.92 5.99 12.73
N ILE A 176 1.59 5.02 13.59
CA ILE A 176 0.66 3.94 13.25
C ILE A 176 -0.74 4.49 12.97
N ARG A 177 -1.22 5.43 13.79
CA ARG A 177 -2.52 6.08 13.56
C ARG A 177 -2.56 6.71 12.18
N THR A 178 -1.56 7.49 11.83
CA THR A 178 -1.55 8.20 10.55
C THR A 178 -1.41 7.26 9.35
N ASP A 179 -0.59 6.21 9.45
CA ASP A 179 -0.51 5.15 8.43
C ASP A 179 -1.90 4.51 8.21
N LEU A 180 -2.61 4.15 9.30
CA LEU A 180 -3.95 3.55 9.24
C LEU A 180 -5.02 4.50 8.67
N GLN A 181 -4.94 5.81 8.91
CA GLN A 181 -5.87 6.79 8.34
C GLN A 181 -5.87 6.79 6.80
N ARG A 182 -4.73 6.45 6.20
CA ARG A 182 -4.53 6.49 4.75
C ARG A 182 -4.75 5.13 4.09
N GLN A 183 -4.84 4.07 4.88
CA GLN A 183 -5.17 2.75 4.37
C GLN A 183 -6.63 2.68 3.92
N MET A 184 -6.81 2.16 2.72
CA MET A 184 -8.13 1.82 2.19
C MET A 184 -8.54 0.47 2.76
N LYS A 185 -9.64 0.44 3.50
CA LYS A 185 -10.19 -0.80 4.06
C LYS A 185 -11.43 -1.25 3.29
N THR A 186 -11.63 -2.57 3.29
CA THR A 186 -12.88 -3.21 2.87
C THR A 186 -13.57 -3.71 4.12
N PHE A 187 -14.85 -3.39 4.23
CA PHE A 187 -15.71 -3.80 5.33
C PHE A 187 -16.70 -4.84 4.79
N THR A 188 -17.06 -5.83 5.61
CA THR A 188 -18.05 -6.84 5.22
C THR A 188 -19.30 -6.66 6.05
N PHE A 189 -20.44 -6.56 5.38
CA PHE A 189 -21.77 -6.51 5.99
C PHE A 189 -22.74 -7.34 5.15
N ASP A 190 -23.39 -8.33 5.74
CA ASP A 190 -24.37 -9.19 5.06
C ASP A 190 -23.85 -9.81 3.75
N ASP A 191 -22.67 -10.40 3.79
CA ASP A 191 -21.98 -10.99 2.63
C ASP A 191 -21.70 -9.99 1.48
N ARG A 192 -21.84 -8.69 1.74
CA ARG A 192 -21.47 -7.60 0.82
C ARG A 192 -20.19 -6.94 1.28
N GLU A 193 -19.27 -6.74 0.35
CA GLU A 193 -18.07 -5.95 0.56
C GLU A 193 -18.35 -4.48 0.29
N VAL A 194 -18.08 -3.64 1.28
CA VAL A 194 -18.10 -2.18 1.17
C VAL A 194 -16.66 -1.69 1.23
N ARG A 195 -16.11 -1.39 0.07
CA ARG A 195 -14.76 -0.83 -0.05
C ARG A 195 -14.81 0.68 0.11
N MET A 196 -13.91 1.24 0.93
CA MET A 196 -13.69 2.69 0.94
C MET A 196 -13.34 3.17 -0.48
N THR A 197 -13.83 4.34 -0.91
CA THR A 197 -13.42 4.94 -2.20
C THR A 197 -12.47 6.13 -2.03
N SER A 198 -12.22 6.55 -0.80
CA SER A 198 -11.22 7.56 -0.43
C SER A 198 -10.64 7.22 0.94
N PRO A 199 -9.39 7.63 1.25
CA PRO A 199 -8.83 7.42 2.57
C PRO A 199 -9.49 8.32 3.63
N GLY A 200 -9.27 7.97 4.89
CA GLY A 200 -9.62 8.80 6.02
C GLY A 200 -11.13 8.87 6.33
N ILE A 201 -11.51 9.92 7.04
CA ILE A 201 -12.88 10.12 7.56
C ILE A 201 -13.94 10.16 6.44
N ARG A 202 -13.59 10.65 5.24
CA ARG A 202 -14.50 10.73 4.10
C ARG A 202 -14.88 9.34 3.58
N GLY A 203 -13.89 8.47 3.37
CA GLY A 203 -14.16 7.08 2.97
C GLY A 203 -14.92 6.33 4.04
N TYR A 204 -14.58 6.56 5.31
CA TYR A 204 -15.28 5.92 6.41
C TYR A 204 -16.74 6.38 6.52
N HIS A 205 -17.05 7.65 6.22
CA HIS A 205 -18.42 8.15 6.14
C HIS A 205 -19.25 7.45 5.07
N GLN A 206 -18.66 7.15 3.91
CA GLN A 206 -19.33 6.38 2.86
C GLN A 206 -19.68 4.96 3.34
N VAL A 207 -18.72 4.29 4.00
CA VAL A 207 -18.94 2.97 4.61
C VAL A 207 -20.06 3.03 5.62
N TYR A 208 -19.99 3.95 6.58
CA TYR A 208 -21.04 4.17 7.57
C TYR A 208 -22.40 4.36 6.90
N THR A 209 -22.51 5.22 5.90
CA THR A 209 -23.76 5.48 5.18
C THR A 209 -24.31 4.22 4.52
N SER A 210 -23.47 3.43 3.88
CA SER A 210 -23.86 2.17 3.23
C SER A 210 -24.32 1.11 4.25
N VAL A 211 -23.63 1.00 5.37
CA VAL A 211 -24.01 0.11 6.48
C VAL A 211 -25.36 0.55 7.05
N MET A 212 -25.54 1.85 7.33
CA MET A 212 -26.80 2.37 7.88
C MET A 212 -27.97 2.24 6.90
N GLN A 213 -27.75 2.38 5.58
CA GLN A 213 -28.77 2.07 4.58
C GLN A 213 -29.22 0.60 4.65
N SER A 214 -28.27 -0.31 4.79
CA SER A 214 -28.56 -1.75 4.91
C SER A 214 -29.28 -2.08 6.22
N VAL A 215 -28.92 -1.40 7.31
CA VAL A 215 -29.64 -1.46 8.61
C VAL A 215 -31.06 -0.89 8.49
N ALA A 216 -31.25 0.20 7.75
CA ALA A 216 -32.58 0.76 7.48
C ALA A 216 -33.44 -0.16 6.60
N GLU A 217 -32.85 -0.85 5.61
CA GLU A 217 -33.55 -1.88 4.82
C GLU A 217 -33.99 -3.06 5.70
N ARG A 218 -33.13 -3.51 6.62
CA ARG A 218 -33.47 -4.51 7.63
C ARG A 218 -34.62 -4.01 8.51
N TRP A 219 -34.51 -2.80 9.03
CA TRP A 219 -35.58 -2.18 9.82
C TRP A 219 -36.91 -2.16 9.05
N LYS A 220 -36.95 -1.80 7.77
CA LYS A 220 -38.19 -1.84 6.96
C LYS A 220 -38.85 -3.22 6.91
N LYS A 221 -38.06 -4.31 6.96
CA LYS A 221 -38.58 -5.68 7.02
C LYS A 221 -39.20 -6.00 8.40
N TYR A 222 -38.74 -5.33 9.46
CA TYR A 222 -39.19 -5.51 10.86
C TYR A 222 -40.26 -4.51 11.30
N ALA A 223 -40.27 -3.32 10.71
CA ALA A 223 -41.13 -2.19 11.03
C ALA A 223 -42.57 -2.37 10.54
N GLY A 224 -42.94 -3.57 10.08
CA GLY A 224 -44.35 -3.91 9.98
C GLY A 224 -44.96 -3.81 11.39
N VAL A 225 -45.69 -2.69 11.64
CA VAL A 225 -46.63 -2.33 12.75
C VAL A 225 -46.06 -1.52 13.92
N PRO A 226 -46.67 -0.45 14.51
CA PRO A 226 -47.76 0.46 14.13
C PRO A 226 -47.40 1.97 14.23
N VAL A 227 -47.87 2.80 13.29
CA VAL A 227 -48.07 4.24 13.55
C VAL A 227 -49.59 4.48 13.46
N PRO A 228 -50.22 5.32 14.30
CA PRO A 228 -51.65 5.65 14.15
C PRO A 228 -52.03 6.13 12.74
N SER A 229 -51.05 6.53 11.93
CA SER A 229 -51.16 6.97 10.54
C SER A 229 -50.89 5.87 9.49
N ASP A 230 -50.85 4.58 9.84
CA ASP A 230 -50.64 3.48 8.87
C ASP A 230 -51.76 3.45 7.82
N ILE A 231 -51.41 3.75 6.56
CA ILE A 231 -52.36 3.79 5.43
C ILE A 231 -52.99 2.41 5.19
N GLY A 232 -52.27 1.32 5.49
CA GLY A 232 -52.78 -0.04 5.40
C GLY A 232 -53.84 -0.34 6.45
N LEU A 233 -53.64 0.09 7.69
CA LEU A 233 -54.65 0.01 8.75
C LEU A 233 -55.91 0.80 8.39
N ALA A 234 -55.76 2.04 7.89
CA ALA A 234 -56.90 2.86 7.47
C ALA A 234 -57.70 2.19 6.34
N ARG A 235 -57.00 1.63 5.32
CA ARG A 235 -57.64 0.85 4.25
C ARG A 235 -58.34 -0.40 4.76
N GLU A 236 -57.74 -1.11 5.71
CA GLU A 236 -58.33 -2.32 6.28
C GLU A 236 -59.56 -1.99 7.14
N GLN A 237 -59.51 -0.91 7.93
CA GLN A 237 -60.66 -0.39 8.68
C GLN A 237 -61.80 0.04 7.75
N ASP A 238 -61.49 0.76 6.67
CA ASP A 238 -62.49 1.16 5.66
C ASP A 238 -63.07 -0.05 4.91
N ARG A 239 -62.22 -1.01 4.54
CA ARG A 239 -62.63 -2.26 3.89
C ARG A 239 -63.56 -3.06 4.80
N ALA A 240 -63.15 -3.31 6.05
CA ALA A 240 -63.91 -4.06 7.04
C ALA A 240 -65.24 -3.37 7.37
N TRP A 241 -65.25 -2.05 7.52
CA TRP A 241 -66.47 -1.27 7.73
C TRP A 241 -67.39 -1.31 6.49
N GLY A 242 -66.81 -1.22 5.30
CA GLY A 242 -67.54 -1.36 4.03
C GLY A 242 -68.18 -2.74 3.87
N ASP A 243 -67.46 -3.81 4.21
CA ASP A 243 -67.97 -5.19 4.23
C ASP A 243 -69.13 -5.35 5.22
N TYR A 244 -68.98 -4.79 6.42
CA TYR A 244 -70.04 -4.75 7.43
C TYR A 244 -71.30 -4.04 6.92
N ARG A 245 -71.16 -2.84 6.34
CA ARG A 245 -72.29 -2.08 5.75
C ARG A 245 -72.97 -2.84 4.61
N ARG A 246 -72.19 -3.47 3.72
CA ARG A 246 -72.74 -4.31 2.63
C ARG A 246 -73.52 -5.51 3.15
N ASN A 247 -73.08 -6.12 4.25
CA ASN A 247 -73.81 -7.23 4.85
C ASN A 247 -75.14 -6.78 5.46
N LEU A 248 -75.19 -5.59 6.07
CA LEU A 248 -76.42 -5.00 6.58
C LEU A 248 -77.39 -4.61 5.46
N SER A 249 -76.89 -4.02 4.36
CA SER A 249 -77.75 -3.56 3.27
C SER A 249 -78.48 -4.68 2.55
N ARG A 250 -77.93 -5.90 2.52
CA ARG A 250 -78.64 -7.11 2.04
C ARG A 250 -79.94 -7.39 2.79
N ARG A 251 -80.09 -6.86 4.01
CA ARG A 251 -81.30 -6.95 4.84
C ARG A 251 -82.08 -5.63 4.89
N GLY A 252 -81.72 -4.65 4.05
CA GLY A 252 -82.30 -3.31 4.05
C GLY A 252 -81.90 -2.46 5.25
N TRP A 253 -80.81 -2.78 5.96
CA TRP A 253 -80.38 -2.05 7.15
C TRP A 253 -79.13 -1.21 6.90
N THR A 254 -79.01 -0.10 7.63
CA THR A 254 -77.78 0.65 7.86
C THR A 254 -77.31 0.44 9.30
N PRO A 255 -76.06 0.81 9.64
CA PRO A 255 -75.59 0.78 11.03
C PRO A 255 -76.54 1.44 12.04
N ASP A 256 -77.22 2.52 11.62
CA ASP A 256 -78.16 3.29 12.44
C ASP A 256 -79.59 2.71 12.45
N SER A 257 -79.95 1.91 11.44
CA SER A 257 -81.33 1.44 11.25
C SER A 257 -81.55 -0.03 11.65
N VAL A 258 -80.59 -0.66 12.35
CA VAL A 258 -80.71 -2.06 12.79
C VAL A 258 -81.81 -2.17 13.84
N PRO A 259 -82.89 -2.94 13.60
CA PRO A 259 -83.98 -3.06 14.57
C PRO A 259 -83.49 -3.69 15.87
N ALA A 260 -83.97 -3.18 17.02
CA ALA A 260 -83.51 -3.60 18.35
C ALA A 260 -83.47 -5.13 18.55
N ARG A 261 -84.51 -5.84 18.08
CA ARG A 261 -84.59 -7.31 18.14
C ARG A 261 -83.49 -8.07 17.38
N TYR A 262 -82.80 -7.42 16.45
CA TYR A 262 -81.75 -8.02 15.61
C TYR A 262 -80.34 -7.55 15.98
N GLN A 263 -80.18 -6.53 16.84
CA GLN A 263 -78.88 -5.98 17.21
C GLN A 263 -77.97 -7.07 17.82
N GLY A 264 -78.48 -7.88 18.76
CA GLY A 264 -77.70 -8.97 19.35
C GLY A 264 -77.17 -9.99 18.34
N ARG A 265 -77.96 -10.30 17.30
CA ARG A 265 -77.52 -11.21 16.22
C ARG A 265 -76.46 -10.56 15.32
N VAL A 266 -76.61 -9.27 15.02
CA VAL A 266 -75.61 -8.51 14.25
C VAL A 266 -74.27 -8.45 14.99
N VAL A 267 -74.29 -8.17 16.29
CA VAL A 267 -73.09 -8.18 17.13
C VAL A 267 -72.44 -9.56 17.13
N GLN A 268 -73.20 -10.64 17.31
CA GLN A 268 -72.67 -12.01 17.24
C GLN A 268 -72.03 -12.34 15.89
N ASP A 269 -72.65 -11.92 14.78
CA ASP A 269 -72.11 -12.16 13.43
C ASP A 269 -70.82 -11.38 13.17
N VAL A 270 -70.71 -10.13 13.64
CA VAL A 270 -69.46 -9.34 13.56
C VAL A 270 -68.37 -9.97 14.43
N ARG A 271 -68.71 -10.41 15.66
CA ARG A 271 -67.77 -11.04 16.61
C ARG A 271 -67.12 -12.32 16.11
N LYS A 272 -67.73 -13.01 15.14
CA LYS A 272 -67.11 -14.18 14.47
C LYS A 272 -65.85 -13.83 13.68
N ARG A 273 -65.72 -12.57 13.25
CA ARG A 273 -64.62 -12.12 12.38
C ARG A 273 -63.76 -11.04 13.02
N ILE A 274 -64.37 -10.12 13.76
CA ILE A 274 -63.72 -8.95 14.36
C ILE A 274 -64.04 -8.94 15.86
N PRO A 275 -63.05 -8.84 16.76
CA PRO A 275 -63.24 -9.03 18.19
C PRO A 275 -63.87 -7.81 18.90
N VAL A 276 -65.04 -7.35 18.46
CA VAL A 276 -65.79 -6.25 19.10
C VAL A 276 -66.36 -6.67 20.48
N PRO A 277 -66.54 -5.73 21.42
CA PRO A 277 -67.15 -6.00 22.74
C PRO A 277 -68.57 -6.58 22.66
N ALA A 278 -69.02 -7.26 23.72
CA ALA A 278 -70.34 -7.89 23.76
C ALA A 278 -71.51 -6.88 23.69
N GLY A 279 -71.31 -5.68 24.24
CA GLY A 279 -72.27 -4.57 24.17
C GLY A 279 -72.02 -3.58 23.03
N TRP A 280 -71.18 -3.94 22.05
CA TRP A 280 -70.90 -3.08 20.90
C TRP A 280 -72.19 -2.71 20.16
N GLN A 281 -72.35 -1.43 19.85
CA GLN A 281 -73.53 -0.93 19.14
C GLN A 281 -73.29 -0.98 17.63
N PRO A 282 -74.28 -1.42 16.82
CA PRO A 282 -74.12 -1.52 15.36
C PRO A 282 -73.64 -0.25 14.64
N HIS A 283 -73.88 0.94 15.20
CA HIS A 283 -73.45 2.23 14.66
C HIS A 283 -72.10 2.74 15.21
N ASP A 284 -71.53 2.08 16.22
CA ASP A 284 -70.28 2.50 16.85
C ASP A 284 -69.06 2.11 16.00
N ARG A 285 -68.73 2.99 15.05
CA ARG A 285 -67.58 2.81 14.16
C ARG A 285 -66.25 2.91 14.91
N ALA A 286 -66.15 3.71 15.97
CA ALA A 286 -64.91 3.93 16.68
C ALA A 286 -64.43 2.63 17.35
N THR A 287 -65.30 2.00 18.14
CA THR A 287 -65.00 0.72 18.81
C THR A 287 -64.80 -0.42 17.80
N PHE A 288 -65.48 -0.38 16.65
CA PHE A 288 -65.24 -1.34 15.57
C PHE A 288 -63.83 -1.19 14.98
N ASN A 289 -63.41 0.05 14.68
CA ASN A 289 -62.09 0.35 14.13
C ASN A 289 -60.97 -0.07 15.10
N GLU A 290 -61.17 0.09 16.41
CA GLU A 290 -60.25 -0.39 17.44
C GLU A 290 -60.14 -1.91 17.44
N ALA A 291 -61.26 -2.64 17.34
CA ALA A 291 -61.26 -4.09 17.28
C ALA A 291 -60.57 -4.63 16.01
N VAL A 292 -60.76 -3.97 14.86
CA VAL A 292 -60.04 -4.27 13.61
C VAL A 292 -58.54 -4.05 13.79
N ALA A 293 -58.14 -2.94 14.43
CA ALA A 293 -56.73 -2.67 14.71
C ALA A 293 -56.10 -3.76 15.57
N GLN A 294 -56.79 -4.20 16.64
CA GLN A 294 -56.29 -5.28 17.51
C GLN A 294 -56.03 -6.58 16.74
N GLN A 295 -56.90 -6.93 15.80
CA GLN A 295 -56.76 -8.14 14.98
C GLN A 295 -55.66 -8.00 13.92
N TYR A 296 -55.60 -6.85 13.24
CA TYR A 296 -54.56 -6.53 12.25
C TYR A 296 -53.16 -6.68 12.87
N TRP A 297 -52.98 -6.17 14.09
CA TRP A 297 -51.71 -6.23 14.81
C TRP A 297 -51.37 -7.61 15.38
N ARG A 298 -52.35 -8.41 15.81
CA ARG A 298 -52.10 -9.81 16.27
C ARG A 298 -51.46 -10.66 15.19
N THR A 299 -51.85 -10.48 13.94
CA THR A 299 -51.31 -11.24 12.81
C THR A 299 -49.84 -10.90 12.54
N MET A 300 -49.45 -9.65 12.77
CA MET A 300 -48.09 -9.16 12.51
C MET A 300 -47.11 -9.45 13.65
N ARG A 301 -47.58 -9.56 14.90
CA ARG A 301 -46.73 -9.86 16.09
C ARG A 301 -46.03 -11.22 16.06
N SER A 302 -46.38 -12.13 15.14
CA SER A 302 -45.78 -13.47 15.00
C SER A 302 -44.35 -13.48 14.40
N ARG A 303 -43.74 -12.32 14.15
CA ARG A 303 -42.45 -12.18 13.43
C ARG A 303 -41.34 -11.55 14.27
N THR A 304 -41.12 -12.00 15.50
CA THR A 304 -39.91 -11.64 16.27
C THR A 304 -38.67 -12.19 15.58
N VAL A 305 -37.67 -11.34 15.32
CA VAL A 305 -36.43 -11.73 14.62
C VAL A 305 -35.25 -11.59 15.58
N HIS A 306 -34.27 -12.47 15.45
CA HIS A 306 -33.05 -12.43 16.25
C HIS A 306 -31.92 -11.79 15.44
N VAL A 307 -31.22 -10.82 16.01
CA VAL A 307 -30.01 -10.20 15.43
C VAL A 307 -28.89 -10.34 16.45
N GLU A 308 -27.80 -11.01 16.08
CA GLU A 308 -26.65 -11.23 16.99
C GLU A 308 -27.04 -11.86 18.36
N GLY A 309 -28.10 -12.66 18.39
CA GLY A 309 -28.63 -13.28 19.60
C GLY A 309 -29.65 -12.43 20.39
N ASP A 310 -29.91 -11.18 19.97
CA ASP A 310 -30.94 -10.33 20.56
C ASP A 310 -32.29 -10.51 19.86
N ALA A 311 -33.33 -10.85 20.61
CA ALA A 311 -34.70 -10.96 20.10
C ALA A 311 -35.32 -9.56 19.97
N ILE A 312 -35.53 -9.13 18.73
CA ILE A 312 -36.04 -7.80 18.41
C ILE A 312 -37.57 -7.87 18.22
N PRO A 313 -38.35 -7.16 19.06
CA PRO A 313 -39.79 -7.09 18.87
C PRO A 313 -40.14 -6.25 17.62
N PRO A 314 -41.23 -6.59 16.90
CA PRO A 314 -41.71 -5.75 15.81
C PRO A 314 -42.24 -4.41 16.33
N GLY A 315 -42.13 -3.36 15.50
CA GLY A 315 -42.74 -2.06 15.77
C GLY A 315 -41.94 -1.03 16.54
N LEU A 316 -40.63 -1.23 16.63
CA LEU A 316 -39.72 -0.21 17.12
C LEU A 316 -39.59 0.93 16.10
N SER A 317 -39.45 2.17 16.61
CA SER A 317 -38.93 3.27 15.80
C SER A 317 -37.57 2.90 15.22
N TYR A 318 -37.12 3.62 14.19
CA TYR A 318 -35.81 3.34 13.60
C TYR A 318 -34.70 3.56 14.64
N GLU A 319 -34.83 4.59 15.47
CA GLU A 319 -33.92 4.94 16.54
C GLU A 319 -33.87 3.85 17.62
N ASP A 320 -35.03 3.37 18.08
CA ASP A 320 -35.13 2.29 19.08
C ASP A 320 -34.61 0.97 18.53
N PHE A 321 -34.81 0.71 17.24
CA PHE A 321 -34.26 -0.45 16.55
C PHE A 321 -32.73 -0.41 16.51
N VAL A 322 -32.15 0.74 16.13
CA VAL A 322 -30.69 0.92 16.11
C VAL A 322 -30.10 0.82 17.52
N ALA A 323 -30.82 1.28 18.55
CA ALA A 323 -30.37 1.22 19.94
C ALA A 323 -30.35 -0.21 20.54
N ARG A 324 -30.92 -1.21 19.86
CA ARG A 324 -30.95 -2.60 20.34
C ARG A 324 -29.54 -3.17 20.54
N PRO A 325 -29.28 -3.92 21.64
CA PRO A 325 -27.97 -4.52 21.90
C PRO A 325 -27.42 -5.36 20.73
N GLY A 326 -28.26 -6.16 20.08
CA GLY A 326 -27.84 -6.98 18.93
C GLY A 326 -27.46 -6.14 17.72
N VAL A 327 -28.22 -5.08 17.43
CA VAL A 327 -27.95 -4.15 16.32
C VAL A 327 -26.70 -3.33 16.60
N GLN A 328 -26.52 -2.82 17.82
CA GLN A 328 -25.29 -2.14 18.23
C GLN A 328 -24.07 -3.07 18.18
N LYS A 329 -24.22 -4.35 18.54
CA LYS A 329 -23.12 -5.33 18.43
C LYS A 329 -22.71 -5.54 16.98
N LEU A 330 -23.68 -5.74 16.09
CA LEU A 330 -23.46 -5.85 14.65
C LEU A 330 -22.76 -4.60 14.11
N LEU A 331 -23.30 -3.41 14.40
CA LEU A 331 -22.72 -2.13 13.96
C LEU A 331 -21.29 -1.94 14.45
N ARG A 332 -21.00 -2.25 15.72
CA ARG A 332 -19.64 -2.13 16.27
C ARG A 332 -18.65 -3.07 15.60
N GLN A 333 -19.06 -4.31 15.31
CA GLN A 333 -18.23 -5.28 14.60
C GLN A 333 -17.98 -4.87 13.15
N THR A 334 -19.03 -4.49 12.41
CA THR A 334 -18.92 -4.08 11.01
C THR A 334 -18.13 -2.80 10.85
N LEU A 335 -18.36 -1.79 11.69
CA LEU A 335 -17.66 -0.51 11.62
C LEU A 335 -16.30 -0.55 12.34
N MET A 336 -15.94 -1.68 12.94
CA MET A 336 -14.68 -1.89 13.65
C MET A 336 -14.42 -0.83 14.72
N VAL A 337 -15.45 -0.46 15.49
CA VAL A 337 -15.33 0.49 16.61
C VAL A 337 -15.20 -0.26 17.95
N PRO A 338 -14.74 0.42 19.02
CA PRO A 338 -14.63 -0.19 20.34
C PRO A 338 -15.97 -0.71 20.85
N ALA A 339 -15.92 -1.77 21.66
CA ALA A 339 -17.12 -2.36 22.24
C ALA A 339 -17.89 -1.37 23.15
N THR A 340 -17.23 -0.34 23.67
CA THR A 340 -17.85 0.67 24.55
C THR A 340 -18.56 1.81 23.79
N MET A 341 -18.43 1.87 22.46
CA MET A 341 -18.92 2.99 21.66
C MET A 341 -20.32 2.71 21.08
N ASN A 342 -21.25 3.64 21.29
CA ASN A 342 -22.57 3.59 20.66
C ASN A 342 -22.53 4.21 19.26
N VAL A 343 -23.14 3.53 18.29
CA VAL A 343 -23.29 4.00 16.92
C VAL A 343 -24.65 4.66 16.79
N ALA A 344 -24.66 5.96 16.46
CA ALA A 344 -25.89 6.71 16.28
C ALA A 344 -26.59 6.32 14.95
N PRO A 345 -27.93 6.41 14.86
CA PRO A 345 -28.66 6.17 13.62
C PRO A 345 -28.36 7.22 12.55
N ASN A 346 -27.98 8.43 12.96
CA ASN A 346 -27.56 9.53 12.12
C ASN A 346 -26.57 10.43 12.88
N TYR A 347 -25.55 10.94 12.20
CA TYR A 347 -24.64 11.95 12.73
C TYR A 347 -24.89 13.27 11.98
N THR A 348 -25.55 14.21 12.64
CA THR A 348 -25.87 15.52 12.06
C THR A 348 -24.71 16.51 12.17
N ASP A 349 -23.77 16.27 13.09
CA ASP A 349 -22.61 17.11 13.32
C ASP A 349 -21.30 16.37 13.01
N ALA A 350 -20.34 17.12 12.45
CA ALA A 350 -19.05 16.58 12.06
C ALA A 350 -18.23 16.06 13.27
N ALA A 351 -18.41 16.63 14.46
CA ALA A 351 -17.67 16.24 15.65
C ALA A 351 -18.12 14.87 16.20
N GLY A 352 -19.43 14.59 16.16
CA GLY A 352 -20.02 13.32 16.50
C GLY A 352 -19.51 12.21 15.60
N PHE A 353 -19.54 12.43 14.28
CA PHE A 353 -19.00 11.45 13.34
C PHE A 353 -17.49 11.28 13.48
N LYS A 354 -16.75 12.37 13.72
CA LYS A 354 -15.31 12.32 13.99
C LYS A 354 -14.98 11.44 15.20
N ARG A 355 -15.77 11.49 16.28
CA ARG A 355 -15.59 10.60 17.44
C ARG A 355 -15.76 9.12 17.08
N LEU A 356 -16.75 8.79 16.24
CA LEU A 356 -16.93 7.42 15.74
C LEU A 356 -15.70 6.96 14.93
N TYR A 357 -15.25 7.81 14.00
CA TYR A 357 -14.08 7.55 13.19
C TYR A 357 -12.79 7.42 14.04
N ASP A 358 -12.59 8.31 15.00
CA ASP A 358 -11.45 8.27 15.91
C ASP A 358 -11.45 6.99 16.75
N GLY A 359 -12.62 6.54 17.22
CA GLY A 359 -12.74 5.27 17.93
C GLY A 359 -12.35 4.06 17.08
N MET A 360 -12.78 4.02 15.81
CA MET A 360 -12.35 2.97 14.87
C MET A 360 -10.83 2.99 14.69
N LEU A 361 -10.23 4.17 14.51
CA LEU A 361 -8.79 4.31 14.41
C LEU A 361 -8.07 3.88 15.69
N ASP A 362 -8.53 4.31 16.86
CA ASP A 362 -7.93 3.95 18.14
C ASP A 362 -7.91 2.44 18.34
N ARG A 363 -9.04 1.77 18.07
CA ARG A 363 -9.11 0.32 18.08
C ARG A 363 -8.12 -0.31 17.10
N ALA A 364 -8.07 0.18 15.87
CA ALA A 364 -7.15 -0.35 14.86
C ALA A 364 -5.67 -0.12 15.24
N VAL A 365 -5.37 0.99 15.90
CA VAL A 365 -4.04 1.29 16.46
C VAL A 365 -3.71 0.33 17.58
N ASP A 366 -4.64 0.07 18.50
CA ASP A 366 -4.46 -0.86 19.61
C ASP A 366 -4.29 -2.31 19.11
N GLU A 367 -4.99 -2.70 18.04
CA GLU A 367 -4.80 -4.00 17.38
C GLU A 367 -3.45 -4.10 16.64
N ALA A 368 -2.95 -2.98 16.09
CA ALA A 368 -1.68 -2.95 15.36
C ALA A 368 -0.45 -2.78 16.27
N MET A 369 -0.58 -2.16 17.44
CA MET A 369 0.54 -1.84 18.34
C MET A 369 1.39 -3.04 18.72
N PRO A 370 0.81 -4.19 19.13
CA PRO A 370 1.58 -5.34 19.58
C PRO A 370 2.58 -5.83 18.52
N ARG A 371 2.24 -5.71 17.23
CA ARG A 371 3.14 -6.07 16.12
C ARG A 371 4.41 -5.21 16.07
N PHE A 372 4.30 -3.92 16.39
CA PHE A 372 5.42 -2.96 16.30
C PHE A 372 6.18 -2.80 17.64
N SER A 373 5.60 -3.30 18.73
CA SER A 373 6.22 -3.40 20.06
C SER A 373 6.63 -4.84 20.42
N ALA A 374 6.49 -5.79 19.49
CA ALA A 374 6.88 -7.19 19.68
C ALA A 374 8.39 -7.33 19.93
N SER A 375 8.75 -8.38 20.67
CA SER A 375 10.15 -8.65 21.02
C SER A 375 10.93 -9.18 19.82
N SER A 376 12.26 -9.10 19.84
CA SER A 376 13.10 -9.69 18.77
C SER A 376 12.87 -11.20 18.61
N ALA A 377 12.51 -11.90 19.69
CA ALA A 377 12.20 -13.34 19.68
C ALA A 377 11.01 -13.67 18.76
N ASP A 378 9.99 -12.80 18.69
CA ASP A 378 8.79 -13.00 17.87
C ASP A 378 9.08 -12.96 16.36
N PHE A 379 10.21 -12.37 15.96
CA PHE A 379 10.67 -12.28 14.57
C PHE A 379 11.68 -13.37 14.17
N THR A 380 12.11 -14.20 15.14
CA THR A 380 12.98 -15.35 14.86
C THR A 380 12.24 -16.47 14.14
N ARG A 381 12.98 -17.50 13.71
CA ARG A 381 12.40 -18.65 13.01
C ARG A 381 11.42 -19.40 13.92
N GLY A 382 10.17 -19.54 13.49
CA GLY A 382 9.08 -20.13 14.27
C GLY A 382 8.32 -19.13 15.16
N GLY A 383 8.75 -17.86 15.22
CA GLY A 383 8.03 -16.82 15.96
C GLY A 383 6.76 -16.33 15.25
N GLN A 384 5.86 -15.68 16.00
CA GLN A 384 4.57 -15.20 15.51
C GLN A 384 4.69 -14.22 14.33
N HIS A 385 5.79 -13.47 14.26
CA HIS A 385 6.05 -12.44 13.27
C HIS A 385 7.21 -12.78 12.32
N GLN A 386 7.60 -14.06 12.21
CA GLN A 386 8.69 -14.50 11.33
C GLN A 386 8.55 -13.96 9.90
N LYS A 387 7.42 -14.24 9.23
CA LYS A 387 7.22 -13.86 7.82
C LYS A 387 7.22 -12.34 7.63
N LEU A 388 6.58 -11.62 8.55
CA LEU A 388 6.58 -10.16 8.54
C LEU A 388 8.02 -9.62 8.64
N GLY A 389 8.83 -10.19 9.53
CA GLY A 389 10.23 -9.84 9.69
C GLY A 389 11.06 -10.13 8.45
N GLU A 390 10.83 -11.26 7.78
CA GLU A 390 11.50 -11.64 6.52
C GLU A 390 11.15 -10.68 5.38
N ASP A 391 9.87 -10.33 5.24
CA ASP A 391 9.42 -9.37 4.23
C ASP A 391 10.00 -7.98 4.49
N ALA A 392 10.05 -7.54 5.75
CA ALA A 392 10.65 -6.27 6.14
C ALA A 392 12.18 -6.27 5.92
N ALA A 393 12.87 -7.35 6.28
CA ALA A 393 14.29 -7.50 6.03
C ALA A 393 14.61 -7.50 4.54
N ARG A 394 13.80 -8.16 3.71
CA ARG A 394 13.91 -8.12 2.26
C ARG A 394 13.72 -6.69 1.73
N ALA A 395 12.70 -5.97 2.21
CA ALA A 395 12.47 -4.58 1.83
C ALA A 395 13.61 -3.64 2.22
N ALA A 396 14.31 -3.92 3.32
CA ALA A 396 15.48 -3.14 3.75
C ALA A 396 16.75 -3.47 2.96
N ILE A 397 16.93 -4.72 2.51
CA ILE A 397 18.16 -5.20 1.87
C ILE A 397 18.12 -5.07 0.35
N VAL A 398 17.00 -5.44 -0.28
CA VAL A 398 16.90 -5.57 -1.74
C VAL A 398 17.18 -4.26 -2.46
N PRO A 399 16.55 -3.12 -2.11
CA PRO A 399 16.76 -1.89 -2.87
C PRO A 399 18.20 -1.36 -2.80
N PRO A 400 18.88 -1.31 -1.63
CA PRO A 400 20.31 -0.94 -1.57
C PRO A 400 21.21 -1.88 -2.38
N VAL A 401 20.94 -3.20 -2.37
CA VAL A 401 21.70 -4.17 -3.17
C VAL A 401 21.47 -3.95 -4.67
N ALA A 402 20.22 -3.72 -5.08
CA ALA A 402 19.87 -3.41 -6.47
C ALA A 402 20.52 -2.09 -6.91
N LEU A 403 20.51 -1.06 -6.06
CA LEU A 403 21.17 0.22 -6.30
C LEU A 403 22.68 0.04 -6.47
N LEU A 404 23.32 -0.76 -5.61
CA LEU A 404 24.74 -1.05 -5.69
C LEU A 404 25.12 -1.72 -7.01
N PHE A 405 24.43 -2.80 -7.39
CA PHE A 405 24.74 -3.48 -8.65
C PHE A 405 24.39 -2.65 -9.87
N SER A 406 23.30 -1.88 -9.83
CA SER A 406 22.94 -0.95 -10.89
C SER A 406 24.01 0.11 -11.08
N LEU A 407 24.49 0.71 -9.98
CA LEU A 407 25.56 1.70 -10.00
C LEU A 407 26.87 1.11 -10.52
N LEU A 408 27.25 -0.09 -10.06
CA LEU A 408 28.46 -0.78 -10.54
C LEU A 408 28.37 -1.10 -12.04
N GLY A 409 27.21 -1.57 -12.51
CA GLY A 409 26.94 -1.82 -13.92
C GLY A 409 27.02 -0.56 -14.76
N ALA A 410 26.35 0.52 -14.32
CA ALA A 410 26.35 1.82 -14.99
C ALA A 410 27.76 2.40 -15.08
N VAL A 411 28.49 2.50 -13.95
CA VAL A 411 29.85 3.07 -13.92
C VAL A 411 30.82 2.21 -14.73
N GLY A 412 30.77 0.89 -14.58
CA GLY A 412 31.62 -0.04 -15.32
C GLY A 412 31.40 0.06 -16.83
N HIS A 413 30.15 0.07 -17.28
CA HIS A 413 29.83 0.12 -18.71
C HIS A 413 29.93 1.50 -19.32
N PHE A 414 29.74 2.57 -18.54
CA PHE A 414 30.09 3.92 -18.94
C PHE A 414 31.60 4.05 -19.13
N GLY A 415 32.39 3.53 -18.19
CA GLY A 415 33.84 3.45 -18.30
C GLY A 415 34.30 2.71 -19.56
N LYS A 416 33.69 1.55 -19.81
CA LYS A 416 33.89 0.75 -21.02
C LYS A 416 33.50 1.51 -22.30
N LEU A 417 32.36 2.21 -22.31
CA LEU A 417 31.91 2.98 -23.47
C LEU A 417 32.94 4.02 -23.86
N LEU A 418 33.41 4.82 -22.90
CA LEU A 418 34.42 5.84 -23.16
C LEU A 418 35.74 5.21 -23.63
N TYR A 419 36.18 4.12 -23.01
CA TYR A 419 37.34 3.36 -23.49
C TYR A 419 37.18 2.90 -24.94
N LEU A 420 36.01 2.39 -25.33
CA LEU A 420 35.73 1.96 -26.70
C LEU A 420 35.71 3.13 -27.68
N ILE A 421 35.16 4.28 -27.30
CA ILE A 421 35.16 5.50 -28.13
C ILE A 421 36.58 6.00 -28.36
N VAL A 422 37.38 6.12 -27.30
CA VAL A 422 38.80 6.49 -27.43
C VAL A 422 39.53 5.49 -28.33
N LYS A 423 39.34 4.19 -28.10
CA LYS A 423 39.95 3.13 -28.91
C LYS A 423 39.54 3.26 -30.38
N LEU A 424 38.29 3.59 -30.66
CA LEU A 424 37.80 3.86 -32.01
C LEU A 424 38.50 5.07 -32.63
N VAL A 425 38.58 6.19 -31.92
CA VAL A 425 39.26 7.42 -32.39
C VAL A 425 40.73 7.14 -32.71
N VAL A 426 41.44 6.44 -31.83
CA VAL A 426 42.84 6.02 -32.06
C VAL A 426 42.96 5.16 -33.31
N TRP A 427 42.05 4.19 -33.51
CA TRP A 427 42.02 3.36 -34.71
C TRP A 427 41.67 4.12 -35.99
N LEU A 428 40.86 5.18 -35.91
CA LEU A 428 40.52 6.04 -37.04
C LEU A 428 41.70 6.94 -37.42
N ARG A 429 42.44 7.48 -36.43
CA ARG A 429 43.61 8.34 -36.64
C ARG A 429 44.89 7.61 -37.02
N THR A 430 44.98 6.30 -36.76
CA THR A 430 46.17 5.52 -37.13
C THR A 430 46.27 5.38 -38.66
N PRO A 431 47.43 5.67 -39.29
CA PRO A 431 47.61 5.51 -40.73
C PRO A 431 47.31 4.09 -41.24
N ALA A 432 46.88 3.98 -42.50
CA ALA A 432 46.66 2.68 -43.15
C ALA A 432 47.96 1.85 -43.14
N GLY A 433 47.88 0.58 -42.73
CA GLY A 433 49.02 -0.33 -42.64
C GLY A 433 49.73 -0.34 -41.27
N GLN A 434 49.48 0.63 -40.39
CA GLN A 434 50.08 0.66 -39.04
C GLN A 434 49.09 0.14 -37.97
N GLN A 435 49.64 -0.40 -36.88
CA GLN A 435 48.86 -0.75 -35.69
C GLN A 435 49.00 0.36 -34.63
N PRO A 436 47.91 0.73 -33.94
CA PRO A 436 47.98 1.71 -32.87
C PRO A 436 48.88 1.20 -31.73
N GLY A 437 49.73 2.09 -31.21
CA GLY A 437 50.59 1.79 -30.07
C GLY A 437 49.77 1.42 -28.83
N ARG A 438 50.12 0.30 -28.17
CA ARG A 438 49.43 -0.20 -26.96
C ARG A 438 49.44 0.82 -25.82
N THR A 439 50.48 1.64 -25.72
CA THR A 439 50.65 2.70 -24.72
C THR A 439 49.59 3.80 -24.82
N ALA A 440 49.28 4.29 -26.02
CA ALA A 440 48.27 5.33 -26.22
C ALA A 440 46.87 4.89 -25.76
N THR A 441 46.48 3.65 -26.05
CA THR A 441 45.19 3.11 -25.60
C THR A 441 45.12 2.84 -24.09
N ARG A 442 46.26 2.51 -23.45
CA ARG A 442 46.33 2.30 -22.00
C ARG A 442 46.33 3.60 -21.22
N ALA A 443 47.08 4.60 -21.69
CA ALA A 443 47.13 5.94 -21.10
C ALA A 443 45.74 6.60 -21.08
N ALA A 444 45.00 6.49 -22.17
CA ALA A 444 43.63 7.02 -22.23
C ALA A 444 42.64 6.24 -21.35
N GLY A 445 42.83 4.93 -21.18
CA GLY A 445 42.06 4.14 -20.20
C GLY A 445 42.35 4.56 -18.76
N LEU A 446 43.63 4.82 -18.43
CA LEU A 446 44.03 5.31 -17.11
C LEU A 446 43.48 6.71 -16.81
N ALA A 447 43.57 7.63 -17.77
CA ALA A 447 42.99 8.96 -17.65
C ALA A 447 41.50 8.90 -17.32
N LEU A 448 40.78 7.95 -17.91
CA LEU A 448 39.36 7.74 -17.66
C LEU A 448 39.05 7.31 -16.21
N VAL A 449 39.82 6.34 -15.71
CA VAL A 449 39.68 5.85 -14.32
C VAL A 449 39.96 6.99 -13.34
N LEU A 450 40.98 7.80 -13.63
CA LEU A 450 41.30 8.99 -12.84
C LEU A 450 40.15 10.00 -12.87
N THR A 451 39.52 10.25 -14.02
CA THR A 451 38.35 11.14 -14.11
C THR A 451 37.19 10.63 -13.26
N LEU A 452 36.87 9.34 -13.32
CA LEU A 452 35.81 8.75 -12.50
C LEU A 452 36.13 8.86 -10.99
N ALA A 453 37.39 8.61 -10.60
CA ALA A 453 37.85 8.80 -9.22
C ALA A 453 37.76 10.26 -8.78
N CYS A 454 38.10 11.22 -9.65
CA CYS A 454 37.94 12.65 -9.39
C CYS A 454 36.47 13.04 -9.19
N VAL A 455 35.55 12.54 -10.04
CA VAL A 455 34.11 12.80 -9.88
C VAL A 455 33.58 12.25 -8.56
N TRP A 456 33.95 11.00 -8.23
CA TRP A 456 33.59 10.40 -6.94
C TRP A 456 34.10 11.22 -5.76
N THR A 457 35.36 11.65 -5.84
CA THR A 457 36.00 12.48 -4.80
C THR A 457 35.27 13.82 -4.68
N ALA A 458 34.97 14.49 -5.80
CA ALA A 458 34.21 15.74 -5.82
C ALA A 458 32.85 15.57 -5.13
N PHE A 459 32.07 14.54 -5.48
CA PHE A 459 30.77 14.26 -4.84
C PHE A 459 30.89 13.92 -3.35
N SER A 460 32.01 13.34 -2.91
CA SER A 460 32.25 13.07 -1.49
C SER A 460 32.43 14.36 -0.67
N PHE A 461 32.83 15.47 -1.29
CA PHE A 461 33.02 16.77 -0.63
C PHE A 461 31.91 17.80 -0.90
N MET A 462 31.16 17.62 -1.98
CA MET A 462 30.01 18.47 -2.30
C MET A 462 28.88 18.27 -1.29
N GLN A 463 28.03 19.28 -1.12
CA GLN A 463 26.87 19.23 -0.24
C GLN A 463 25.62 19.73 -0.96
N ASN A 464 24.46 19.25 -0.54
CA ASN A 464 23.14 19.75 -0.90
C ASN A 464 22.27 19.94 0.36
N GLY A 465 21.04 20.45 0.18
CA GLY A 465 20.13 20.75 1.29
C GLY A 465 19.79 19.55 2.18
N VAL A 466 19.90 18.31 1.67
CA VAL A 466 19.70 17.10 2.48
C VAL A 466 20.95 16.78 3.28
N THR A 467 22.14 16.79 2.66
CA THR A 467 23.39 16.47 3.38
C THR A 467 23.79 17.51 4.43
N GLN A 468 23.26 18.74 4.29
CA GLN A 468 23.43 19.81 5.28
C GLN A 468 22.42 19.73 6.44
N SER A 469 21.36 18.93 6.29
CA SER A 469 20.36 18.76 7.33
C SER A 469 20.97 18.16 8.60
N GLU A 470 20.50 18.61 9.76
CA GLU A 470 20.97 18.11 11.05
C GLU A 470 20.73 16.60 11.16
N LEU A 471 19.60 16.14 10.63
CA LEU A 471 19.24 14.72 10.60
C LEU A 471 20.26 13.89 9.80
N PHE A 472 20.59 14.31 8.58
CA PHE A 472 21.55 13.57 7.75
C PHE A 472 22.92 13.56 8.42
N GLN A 473 23.35 14.69 8.99
CA GLN A 473 24.60 14.81 9.75
C GLN A 473 24.61 13.85 10.94
N GLN A 474 23.51 13.76 11.71
CA GLN A 474 23.41 12.83 12.84
C GLN A 474 23.48 11.37 12.39
N MET A 475 22.81 10.99 11.30
CA MET A 475 22.82 9.60 10.82
C MET A 475 24.10 9.19 10.10
N SER A 476 24.81 10.15 9.52
CA SER A 476 26.10 9.94 8.84
C SER A 476 27.29 10.07 9.78
N ARG A 477 27.10 10.66 10.98
CA ARG A 477 28.10 10.65 12.05
C ARG A 477 28.32 9.21 12.51
N VAL A 478 29.51 8.72 12.20
CA VAL A 478 30.05 7.49 12.79
C VAL A 478 30.63 7.88 14.14
N GLU A 479 29.81 7.96 15.18
CA GLU A 479 30.31 7.99 16.55
C GLU A 479 30.90 6.60 16.85
N ALA A 480 32.13 6.56 17.37
CA ALA A 480 32.73 5.31 17.82
C ALA A 480 31.96 4.84 19.05
N GLY A 481 31.07 3.87 18.85
CA GLY A 481 30.30 3.28 19.94
C GLY A 481 31.24 2.52 20.89
N PRO A 482 30.86 2.33 22.16
CA PRO A 482 31.61 1.49 23.11
C PRO A 482 31.85 0.06 22.60
N ASP A 483 30.98 -0.42 21.70
CA ASP A 483 30.96 -1.78 21.14
C ASP A 483 31.66 -1.90 19.77
N ASP A 484 32.39 -0.88 19.28
CA ASP A 484 33.23 -0.99 18.08
C ASP A 484 34.48 -1.87 18.37
N GLU A 485 34.26 -3.17 18.61
CA GLU A 485 35.30 -4.14 18.98
C GLU A 485 36.39 -4.33 17.89
N SER A 486 36.20 -3.80 16.67
CA SER A 486 37.21 -3.88 15.62
C SER A 486 37.31 -2.65 14.70
N ILE A 487 38.55 -2.30 14.34
CA ILE A 487 38.91 -1.28 13.33
C ILE A 487 38.16 -1.50 12.00
N GLY A 488 37.81 -2.74 11.66
CA GLY A 488 37.08 -3.07 10.43
C GLY A 488 35.62 -2.60 10.41
N GLN A 489 34.92 -2.61 11.55
CA GLN A 489 33.52 -2.19 11.63
C GLN A 489 33.38 -0.67 11.51
N SER A 490 34.25 0.09 12.18
CA SER A 490 34.27 1.56 12.07
C SER A 490 34.64 2.03 10.66
N LEU A 491 35.61 1.36 9.99
CA LEU A 491 35.92 1.59 8.57
C LEU A 491 34.72 1.31 7.66
N ARG A 492 34.01 0.20 7.89
CA ARG A 492 32.81 -0.15 7.11
C ARG A 492 31.71 0.89 7.27
N ARG A 493 31.44 1.36 8.50
CA ARG A 493 30.46 2.42 8.78
C ARG A 493 30.81 3.72 8.04
N ARG A 494 32.09 4.15 8.07
CA ARG A 494 32.56 5.33 7.33
C ARG A 494 32.39 5.21 5.81
N VAL A 495 32.72 4.04 5.25
CA VAL A 495 32.54 3.78 3.82
C VAL A 495 31.06 3.83 3.45
N LEU A 496 30.18 3.22 4.23
CA LEU A 496 28.73 3.25 4.00
C LEU A 496 28.16 4.66 4.08
N ALA A 497 28.57 5.45 5.07
CA ALA A 497 28.17 6.85 5.20
C ALA A 497 28.62 7.69 3.99
N ASN A 498 29.86 7.51 3.52
CA ASN A 498 30.36 8.21 2.34
C ASN A 498 29.62 7.78 1.05
N VAL A 499 29.33 6.48 0.91
CA VAL A 499 28.53 5.97 -0.22
C VAL A 499 27.14 6.59 -0.21
N ALA A 500 26.48 6.64 0.95
CA ALA A 500 25.17 7.27 1.10
C ALA A 500 25.23 8.77 0.72
N HIS A 501 26.25 9.49 1.19
CA HIS A 501 26.48 10.90 0.83
C HIS A 501 26.65 11.09 -0.67
N VAL A 502 27.53 10.32 -1.31
CA VAL A 502 27.77 10.38 -2.76
C VAL A 502 26.52 10.05 -3.55
N ILE A 503 25.70 9.10 -3.09
CA ILE A 503 24.40 8.79 -3.73
C ILE A 503 23.45 9.99 -3.62
N VAL A 504 23.28 10.55 -2.41
CA VAL A 504 22.37 11.68 -2.18
C VAL A 504 22.75 12.92 -2.99
N VAL A 505 24.05 13.23 -3.07
CA VAL A 505 24.56 14.34 -3.88
C VAL A 505 24.53 14.03 -5.37
N GLY A 506 25.01 12.85 -5.78
CA GLY A 506 25.10 12.48 -7.19
C GLY A 506 23.74 12.37 -7.88
N GLN A 507 22.71 11.91 -7.16
CA GLN A 507 21.35 11.79 -7.69
C GLN A 507 20.71 13.15 -7.99
N ALA A 508 21.11 14.23 -7.30
CA ALA A 508 20.72 15.62 -7.64
C ALA A 508 20.95 15.92 -9.13
N TYR A 509 22.09 15.49 -9.65
CA TYR A 509 22.57 15.81 -10.99
C TYR A 509 22.23 14.71 -12.01
N THR A 510 22.28 13.46 -11.59
CA THR A 510 22.15 12.31 -12.51
C THR A 510 20.70 11.90 -12.72
N TYR A 511 19.81 12.07 -11.74
CA TYR A 511 18.40 11.68 -11.86
C TYR A 511 17.67 12.37 -13.02
N PRO A 512 17.74 13.71 -13.23
CA PRO A 512 17.01 14.35 -14.33
C PRO A 512 17.42 13.81 -15.70
N PHE A 513 18.71 13.49 -15.87
CA PHE A 513 19.21 12.88 -17.09
C PHE A 513 18.73 11.43 -17.25
N ASN A 514 18.82 10.63 -16.19
CA ASN A 514 18.36 9.25 -16.17
C ASN A 514 16.85 9.14 -16.48
N GLU A 515 16.06 10.06 -15.93
CA GLU A 515 14.62 10.15 -16.15
C GLU A 515 14.28 10.63 -17.58
N ALA A 516 15.05 11.57 -18.13
CA ALA A 516 14.90 11.97 -19.54
C ALA A 516 15.20 10.81 -20.49
N VAL A 517 16.22 10.00 -20.20
CA VAL A 517 16.51 8.77 -20.97
C VAL A 517 15.35 7.78 -20.86
N ARG A 518 14.81 7.57 -19.66
CA ARG A 518 13.67 6.66 -19.45
C ARG A 518 12.43 7.10 -20.23
N THR A 519 12.08 8.37 -20.16
CA THR A 519 10.85 8.92 -20.75
C THR A 519 10.97 9.10 -22.26
N THR A 520 12.10 9.60 -22.75
CA THR A 520 12.28 9.96 -24.16
C THR A 520 12.84 8.81 -24.99
N VAL A 521 13.85 8.09 -24.49
CA VAL A 521 14.53 7.02 -25.26
C VAL A 521 13.81 5.68 -25.08
N LEU A 522 13.36 5.37 -23.85
CA LEU A 522 12.68 4.10 -23.55
C LEU A 522 11.15 4.21 -23.54
N GLY A 523 10.58 5.35 -23.96
CA GLY A 523 9.13 5.54 -24.03
C GLY A 523 8.41 5.43 -22.68
N GLY A 524 9.08 5.80 -21.58
CA GLY A 524 8.51 5.74 -20.24
C GLY A 524 8.43 4.33 -19.65
N PHE A 525 9.32 3.42 -20.07
CA PHE A 525 9.39 2.04 -19.55
C PHE A 525 9.34 2.01 -18.02
N ARG A 526 8.48 1.12 -17.47
CA ARG A 526 8.09 1.14 -16.06
C ARG A 526 8.87 0.19 -15.17
N PHE A 527 9.57 -0.78 -15.75
CA PHE A 527 10.31 -1.82 -15.01
C PHE A 527 9.45 -2.52 -13.94
N GLY A 528 8.21 -2.86 -14.30
CA GLY A 528 7.22 -3.45 -13.39
C GLY A 528 6.42 -2.41 -12.61
N TYR A 529 7.06 -1.37 -12.07
CA TYR A 529 6.40 -0.47 -11.11
C TYR A 529 5.13 0.22 -11.67
N HIS A 530 3.99 -0.10 -11.05
CA HIS A 530 2.64 0.36 -11.44
C HIS A 530 2.17 1.63 -10.73
N GLY A 531 2.94 2.17 -9.78
CA GLY A 531 2.60 3.43 -9.13
C GLY A 531 2.66 4.61 -10.09
N ASN A 532 1.71 5.54 -9.93
CA ASN A 532 1.70 6.80 -10.65
C ASN A 532 2.99 7.55 -10.28
N ALA A 533 3.79 7.92 -11.29
CA ALA A 533 4.82 8.93 -11.14
C ALA A 533 4.10 10.25 -10.86
N GLY A 534 3.95 10.57 -9.57
CA GLY A 534 3.52 11.88 -9.08
C GLY A 534 4.73 12.76 -8.89
#